data_AF-A0A535Z7X8-F1
#
_entry.id   AF-A0A535Z7X8-F1
#
_cell.length_a   1.000
_cell.length_b   1.000
_cell.length_c   1.000
_cell.angle_alpha   90.00
_cell.angle_beta   90.00
_cell.angle_gamma   90.00
#
_symmetry.space_group_name_H-M   'P 1'
#
loop_
_entity.id
_entity.type
_entity.pdbx_description
1 polymer ?
#
loop_
_entity_poly.entity_id
_entity_poly.type
_entity_poly.pdbx_seq_one_letter_code
_entity_poly.pdbx_strand_id
1 'polypeptide(L)'
;MIAAAAVAGRSAETVRRWVWSGRLRAHKRGNKLLIERSDLDRLLKSSTGQNSLTLAGWLDSVKRSGLKSQARAESAADLVLADRRARSGDL
;
A
#
# COMPACT_ATOMS: atom_id res chain seq x y z
N MET A 1 19.19 11.92 6.04
CA MET A 1 18.60 10.63 5.62
C MET A 1 18.98 9.49 6.55
N ILE A 2 20.27 9.12 6.70
CA ILE A 2 20.68 7.95 7.53
C ILE A 2 20.19 8.03 8.98
N ALA A 3 20.33 9.18 9.65
CA ALA A 3 19.84 9.35 11.02
C ALA A 3 18.31 9.18 11.14
N ALA A 4 17.55 9.69 10.17
CA ALA A 4 16.09 9.52 10.14
C ALA A 4 15.68 8.06 9.88
N ALA A 5 16.45 7.33 9.06
CA ALA A 5 16.25 5.91 8.79
C ALA A 5 16.48 5.03 10.03
N ALA A 6 17.58 5.27 10.75
CA ALA A 6 17.86 4.59 12.01
C ALA A 6 16.74 4.80 13.04
N VAL A 7 16.24 6.04 13.15
CA VAL A 7 15.13 6.39 14.04
C VAL A 7 13.82 5.72 13.62
N ALA A 8 13.56 5.63 12.31
CA ALA A 8 12.36 5.01 11.78
C ALA A 8 12.41 3.48 11.79
N GLY A 9 13.58 2.87 12.03
CA GLY A 9 13.78 1.43 11.82
C GLY A 9 13.55 1.00 10.37
N ARG A 10 13.82 1.90 9.39
CA ARG A 10 13.58 1.68 7.96
C ARG A 10 14.82 2.00 7.14
N SER A 11 14.85 1.59 5.87
CA SER A 11 15.94 1.92 4.97
C SER A 11 15.96 3.43 4.64
N ALA A 12 17.15 3.98 4.39
CA ALA A 12 17.31 5.36 3.94
C ALA A 12 16.54 5.64 2.63
N GLU A 13 16.41 4.64 1.76
CA GLU A 13 15.62 4.73 0.53
C GLU A 13 14.12 4.91 0.80
N THR A 14 13.59 4.26 1.83
CA THR A 14 12.20 4.46 2.26
C THR A 14 11.96 5.91 2.68
N VAL A 15 12.89 6.46 3.47
CA VAL A 15 12.82 7.88 3.90
C VAL A 15 12.92 8.82 2.69
N ARG A 16 13.79 8.52 1.72
CA ARG A 16 13.88 9.29 0.46
C ARG A 16 12.55 9.29 -0.30
N ARG A 17 11.93 8.12 -0.45
CA ARG A 17 10.62 7.97 -1.11
C ARG A 17 9.54 8.79 -0.41
N TRP A 18 9.50 8.83 0.91
CA TRP A 18 8.54 9.65 1.63
C TRP A 18 8.72 11.14 1.38
N VAL A 19 9.98 11.62 1.30
CA VAL A 19 10.28 13.01 0.96
C VAL A 19 9.84 13.33 -0.47
N TRP A 20 10.16 12.47 -1.44
CA TRP A 20 9.78 12.68 -2.84
C TRP A 20 8.27 12.59 -3.08
N SER A 21 7.58 11.70 -2.37
CA SER A 21 6.13 11.59 -2.43
C SER A 21 5.40 12.73 -1.69
N GLY A 22 6.12 13.64 -1.02
CA GLY A 22 5.53 14.70 -0.20
C GLY A 22 4.94 14.22 1.13
N ARG A 23 5.09 12.94 1.47
CA ARG A 23 4.58 12.33 2.71
C ARG A 23 5.40 12.71 3.94
N LEU A 24 6.63 13.18 3.74
CA LEU A 24 7.52 13.67 4.80
C LEU A 24 8.09 15.03 4.43
N ARG A 25 7.86 16.03 5.28
CA ARG A 25 8.43 17.38 5.09
C ARG A 25 9.94 17.34 5.33
N ALA A 26 10.68 17.88 4.36
CA ALA A 26 12.12 18.04 4.47
C ALA A 26 12.53 19.45 4.09
N HIS A 27 13.48 20.00 4.83
CA HIS A 27 14.05 21.32 4.61
C HIS A 27 15.46 21.16 4.04
N LYS A 28 15.75 21.84 2.94
CA LYS A 28 17.08 21.85 2.34
C LYS A 28 17.97 22.83 3.10
N ARG A 29 19.07 22.33 3.67
CA ARG A 29 20.14 23.15 4.28
C ARG A 29 21.45 22.83 3.57
N GLY A 30 21.86 23.71 2.66
CA GLY A 30 22.99 23.46 1.76
C GLY A 30 22.76 22.20 0.92
N ASN A 31 23.71 21.26 0.97
CA ASN A 31 23.60 19.97 0.27
C ASN A 31 22.90 18.86 1.08
N LYS A 32 22.29 19.19 2.23
CA LYS A 32 21.65 18.20 3.09
C LYS A 32 20.15 18.46 3.21
N LEU A 33 19.38 17.38 3.23
CA LEU A 33 17.96 17.40 3.59
C LEU A 33 17.81 17.10 5.08
N LEU A 34 17.23 18.06 5.79
CA LEU A 34 16.90 17.97 7.20
C LEU A 34 15.41 17.64 7.34
N ILE A 35 15.10 16.79 8.30
CA ILE A 35 13.73 16.35 8.60
C ILE A 35 13.48 16.72 10.06
N GLU A 36 12.37 17.40 10.29
CA GLU A 36 11.88 17.71 11.64
C GLU A 36 11.52 16.40 12.36
N ARG A 37 12.03 16.23 13.59
CA ARG A 37 11.80 14.99 14.36
C ARG A 37 10.31 14.74 14.60
N SER A 38 9.55 15.81 14.85
CA SER A 38 8.10 15.76 15.09
C SER A 38 7.30 15.32 13.86
N ASP A 39 7.71 15.75 12.66
CA ASP A 39 7.08 15.31 11.40
C ASP A 39 7.33 13.82 11.15
N LEU A 40 8.56 13.35 11.44
CA LEU A 40 8.89 11.94 11.33
C LEU A 40 8.09 11.09 12.34
N ASP A 41 8.01 11.53 13.59
CA ASP A 41 7.23 10.85 14.64
C ASP A 41 5.74 10.77 14.30
N ARG A 42 5.15 11.88 13.83
CA ARG A 42 3.77 11.92 13.35
C ARG A 42 3.53 10.93 12.21
N LEU A 43 4.44 10.88 11.24
CA LEU A 43 4.37 9.94 10.12
C LEU A 43 4.41 8.49 10.61
N LEU A 44 5.31 8.16 11.53
CA LEU A 44 5.42 6.81 12.09
C LEU A 44 4.16 6.42 12.86
N LYS A 45 3.66 7.29 13.73
CA LYS A 45 2.41 7.07 14.50
C LYS A 45 1.19 6.90 13.61
N SER A 46 1.09 7.69 12.53
CA SER A 46 -0.01 7.54 11.55
C SER A 46 0.06 6.22 10.77
N SER A 47 1.25 5.65 10.60
CA SER A 47 1.44 4.38 9.91
C SER A 47 1.15 3.18 10.80
N THR A 48 1.37 3.30 12.11
CA THR A 48 0.99 2.30 13.12
C THR A 48 -0.53 2.18 13.30
N GLY A 49 -1.30 3.18 12.82
CA GLY A 49 -2.77 3.16 12.83
C GLY A 49 -3.41 2.29 11.75
N GLN A 50 -2.64 1.74 10.80
CA GLN A 50 -3.12 0.62 10.00
C GLN A 50 -3.08 -0.61 10.89
N ASN A 51 -4.21 -0.89 11.55
CA ASN A 51 -4.47 -2.13 12.27
C ASN A 51 -3.82 -3.30 11.53
N SER A 52 -2.65 -3.70 12.01
CA SER A 52 -1.96 -4.89 11.53
C SER A 52 -2.75 -6.07 12.08
N LEU A 53 -3.94 -6.33 11.50
CA LEU A 53 -4.50 -7.65 11.62
C LEU A 53 -3.43 -8.59 11.10
N THR A 54 -3.07 -9.56 11.94
CA THR A 54 -2.33 -10.71 11.47
C THR A 54 -3.09 -11.29 10.27
N LEU A 55 -2.39 -11.98 9.37
CA LEU A 55 -3.05 -12.63 8.24
C LEU A 55 -4.25 -13.49 8.69
N ALA A 56 -4.10 -14.16 9.84
CA ALA A 56 -5.16 -14.93 10.48
C ALA A 56 -6.34 -14.06 10.93
N GLY A 57 -6.09 -12.93 11.61
CA GLY A 57 -7.15 -11.99 12.01
C GLY A 57 -7.86 -11.40 10.79
N TRP A 58 -7.12 -11.07 9.74
CA TRP A 58 -7.70 -10.57 8.50
C TRP A 58 -8.59 -11.63 7.85
N LEU A 59 -8.12 -12.88 7.75
CA LEU A 59 -8.88 -14.00 7.21
C LEU A 59 -10.17 -14.25 8.00
N ASP A 60 -10.09 -14.18 9.32
CA ASP A 60 -11.22 -14.31 10.23
C ASP A 60 -12.25 -13.16 10.06
N SER A 61 -11.77 -11.92 9.84
CA SER A 61 -12.64 -10.79 9.47
C SER A 61 -13.33 -11.00 8.14
N VAL A 62 -12.63 -11.54 7.13
CA VAL A 62 -13.23 -11.86 5.81
C VAL A 62 -14.30 -12.93 5.96
N LYS A 63 -14.04 -14.00 6.72
CA LYS A 63 -15.04 -15.05 7.01
C LYS A 63 -16.30 -14.47 7.68
N ARG A 64 -16.13 -13.58 8.65
CA ARG A 64 -17.25 -12.89 9.32
C ARG A 64 -18.01 -11.92 8.42
N SER A 65 -17.33 -11.27 7.48
CA SER A 65 -17.94 -10.26 6.60
C SER A 65 -19.03 -10.84 5.70
N GLY A 66 -19.14 -12.17 5.58
CA GLY A 66 -20.12 -12.81 4.73
C GLY A 66 -19.92 -12.48 3.25
N LEU A 67 -18.75 -11.92 2.88
CA LEU A 67 -18.27 -11.85 1.51
C LEU A 67 -18.22 -13.28 1.02
N LYS A 68 -19.30 -13.70 0.37
CA LYS A 68 -19.33 -14.94 -0.39
C LYS A 68 -18.14 -14.81 -1.33
N SER A 69 -17.11 -15.63 -1.15
CA SER A 69 -16.24 -16.00 -2.26
C SER A 69 -17.23 -16.45 -3.31
N GLN A 70 -17.52 -15.57 -4.27
CA GLN A 70 -18.52 -15.83 -5.28
C GLN A 70 -17.87 -16.94 -6.09
N ALA A 71 -18.15 -18.17 -5.68
CA ALA A 71 -17.82 -19.37 -6.41
C ALA A 71 -18.34 -19.07 -7.81
N ARG A 72 -17.41 -18.92 -8.77
CA ARG A 72 -17.76 -18.66 -10.16
C ARG A 72 -18.48 -17.32 -10.42
N ALA A 73 -17.96 -16.20 -9.90
CA ALA A 73 -18.03 -15.02 -10.78
C ALA A 73 -17.17 -15.34 -12.00
N GLU A 74 -17.73 -15.29 -13.20
CA GLU A 74 -16.98 -15.42 -14.45
C GLU A 74 -15.75 -14.53 -14.33
N SER A 75 -14.56 -15.12 -14.35
CA SER A 75 -13.31 -14.36 -14.28
C SER A 75 -13.35 -13.32 -15.40
N ALA A 76 -12.69 -12.17 -15.22
CA ALA A 76 -12.57 -11.20 -16.30
C ALA A 76 -12.06 -11.84 -17.61
N ALA A 77 -11.23 -12.89 -17.50
CA ALA A 77 -10.79 -13.69 -18.64
C ALA A 77 -11.92 -14.53 -19.28
N ASP A 78 -12.82 -15.10 -18.48
CA ASP A 78 -13.96 -15.90 -18.95
C ASP A 78 -14.95 -15.04 -19.74
N LEU A 79 -15.24 -13.83 -19.23
CA LEU A 79 -16.06 -12.83 -19.91
C LEU A 79 -15.48 -12.39 -21.27
N VAL A 80 -14.16 -12.16 -21.33
CA VAL A 80 -13.48 -11.77 -22.59
C VAL A 80 -13.48 -12.92 -23.61
N LEU A 81 -13.33 -14.17 -23.14
CA LEU A 81 -13.39 -15.35 -24.01
C LEU A 81 -14.82 -15.60 -24.53
N ALA A 82 -15.84 -15.40 -23.69
CA ALA A 82 -17.24 -15.49 -24.09
C ALA A 82 -17.60 -14.42 -25.15
N ASP A 83 -17.22 -13.16 -24.93
CA ASP A 83 -17.41 -12.06 -25.90
C ASP A 83 -16.72 -12.35 -27.24
N ARG A 84 -15.47 -12.84 -27.21
CA ARG A 84 -14.74 -13.21 -28.44
C ARG A 84 -15.46 -14.32 -29.21
N ARG A 85 -15.97 -15.36 -28.53
CA ARG A 85 -16.73 -16.44 -29.18
C ARG A 85 -18.02 -15.93 -29.82
N ALA A 86 -18.74 -15.05 -29.12
CA ALA A 86 -19.96 -14.44 -29.66
C ALA A 86 -19.70 -13.66 -30.95
N ARG A 87 -18.56 -12.96 -31.06
CA ARG A 87 -18.17 -12.22 -32.27
C ARG A 87 -17.64 -13.10 -33.41
N SER A 88 -17.09 -14.27 -33.10
CA SER A 88 -16.53 -15.19 -34.10
C SER A 88 -17.51 -16.23 -34.64
N GLY A 89 -18.69 -16.38 -34.04
CA GLY A 89 -19.73 -17.34 -34.44
C GLY A 89 -20.76 -16.81 -35.45
N ASP A 90 -20.64 -15.55 -35.87
CA ASP A 90 -21.48 -14.89 -36.87
C ASP A 90 -20.73 -14.82 -38.21
N LEU A 91 -20.38 -15.98 -38.79
CA LEU A 91 -19.88 -16.16 -40.16
C LEU A 91 -20.34 -17.50 -40.72
#